data_AF-A0A1V6GW80-F1
#
_entry.id   AF-A0A1V6GW80-F1
#
_cell.length_a   1.000
_cell.length_b   1.000
_cell.length_c   1.000
_cell.angle_alpha   90.00
_cell.angle_beta   90.00
_cell.angle_gamma   90.00
#
_symmetry.space_group_name_H-M   'P 1'
#
loop_
_entity.id
_entity.type
_entity.pdbx_description
1 polymer ?
#
loop_
_entity_poly.entity_id
_entity_poly.type
_entity_poly.pdbx_seq_one_letter_code
_entity_poly.pdbx_strand_id
1 'polypeptide(L)'
;MNSTRVLFIVSESQKNIQAYCAFRTDGTSLETVNEFNKNMRFAKAYLDDDKDPAVELDLDLDGGITEDRLIDFITTVRILVTKFREHI
;
A
#
# COMPACT_ATOMS: atom_id res chain seq x y z
N MET A 1 -10.97 12.37 -12.85
CA MET A 1 -9.93 11.84 -11.94
C MET A 1 -10.34 10.43 -11.54
N ASN A 2 -9.58 9.41 -11.90
CA ASN A 2 -9.85 8.05 -11.42
C ASN A 2 -9.52 8.01 -9.92
N SER A 3 -10.53 7.81 -9.08
CA SER A 3 -10.34 7.68 -7.64
C SER A 3 -9.78 6.29 -7.33
N THR A 4 -8.56 6.21 -6.82
CA THR A 4 -8.05 4.98 -6.21
C THR A 4 -8.66 4.82 -4.82
N ARG A 5 -9.22 3.65 -4.53
CA ARG A 5 -9.79 3.33 -3.22
C ARG A 5 -8.73 2.61 -2.38
N VAL A 6 -8.50 3.11 -1.18
CA VAL A 6 -7.59 2.48 -0.21
C VAL A 6 -8.42 2.04 0.98
N LEU A 7 -8.24 0.79 1.40
CA LEU A 7 -8.81 0.25 2.63
C LEU A 7 -7.81 0.43 3.76
N PHE A 8 -8.25 1.01 4.88
CA PHE A 8 -7.49 1.03 6.12
C PHE A 8 -8.05 -0.02 7.07
N ILE A 9 -7.20 -0.95 7.49
CA ILE A 9 -7.54 -2.04 8.40
C ILE A 9 -6.84 -1.77 9.71
N VAL A 10 -7.63 -1.58 10.78
CA VAL A 10 -7.09 -1.49 12.14
C VAL A 10 -7.07 -2.90 12.71
N SER A 11 -5.91 -3.36 13.18
CA SER A 11 -5.78 -4.66 13.84
C SER A 11 -6.67 -4.76 15.08
N GLU A 12 -7.12 -5.97 15.42
CA GLU A 12 -7.90 -6.21 16.64
C GLU A 12 -7.15 -5.78 17.91
N SER A 13 -5.82 -5.93 17.91
CA SER A 13 -4.95 -5.47 19.00
C SER A 13 -4.82 -3.95 19.08
N GLN A 14 -5.27 -3.21 18.05
CA GLN A 14 -5.15 -1.76 17.92
C GLN A 14 -3.70 -1.27 17.94
N LYS A 15 -2.75 -2.15 17.60
CA LYS A 15 -1.31 -1.87 17.60
C LYS A 15 -0.74 -1.58 16.22
N ASN A 16 -1.52 -1.80 15.17
CA ASN A 16 -1.13 -1.41 13.82
C ASN A 16 -2.33 -1.01 12.96
N ILE A 17 -2.04 -0.25 11.92
CA ILE A 17 -2.94 0.04 10.81
C ILE A 17 -2.28 -0.44 9.52
N GLN A 18 -3.00 -1.23 8.74
CA GLN A 18 -2.61 -1.58 7.38
C GLN A 18 -3.40 -0.73 6.38
N ALA A 19 -2.71 -0.17 5.40
CA ALA A 19 -3.32 0.37 4.19
C ALA A 19 -3.19 -0.66 3.07
N TYR A 20 -4.30 -1.01 2.43
CA TYR A 20 -4.38 -2.00 1.35
C TYR A 20 -5.06 -1.40 0.13
N CYS A 21 -4.51 -1.67 -1.06
CA CYS A 21 -5.10 -1.30 -2.33
C CYS A 21 -4.81 -2.37 -3.39
N ALA A 22 -5.88 -2.90 -4.01
CA ALA A 22 -5.79 -3.80 -5.15
C ALA A 22 -6.17 -3.07 -6.45
N PHE A 23 -5.58 -3.50 -7.56
CA PHE A 23 -5.82 -2.95 -8.89
C PHE A 23 -6.19 -4.07 -9.84
N ARG A 24 -7.26 -3.85 -10.59
CA ARG A 24 -7.63 -4.73 -11.69
C ARG A 24 -6.92 -4.27 -12.96
N THR A 25 -6.13 -5.16 -13.55
CA THR A 25 -5.39 -4.90 -14.79
C THR A 25 -5.60 -6.04 -15.79
N ASP A 26 -5.22 -5.85 -17.07
CA ASP A 26 -5.27 -6.90 -18.09
C ASP A 26 -4.09 -7.91 -17.96
N GLY A 27 -3.35 -7.84 -16.85
CA GLY A 27 -2.21 -8.69 -16.51
C GLY A 27 -1.01 -7.87 -16.06
N THR A 28 -0.44 -8.23 -14.91
CA THR A 28 0.81 -7.65 -14.38
C THR A 28 1.80 -8.78 -14.12
N SER A 29 3.07 -8.62 -14.51
CA SER A 29 4.09 -9.64 -14.28
C SER A 29 4.73 -9.53 -12.90
N LEU A 30 5.28 -10.64 -12.39
CA LEU A 30 6.04 -10.64 -11.14
C LEU A 30 7.31 -9.80 -11.27
N GLU A 31 7.89 -9.70 -12.47
CA GLU A 31 9.05 -8.84 -12.74
C GLU A 31 8.72 -7.37 -12.53
N THR A 32 7.58 -6.88 -13.05
CA THR A 32 7.11 -5.51 -12.87
C THR A 32 6.87 -5.20 -11.39
N VAL A 33 6.21 -6.10 -10.66
CA VAL A 33 5.96 -5.95 -9.22
C VAL A 33 7.27 -5.95 -8.43
N ASN A 34 8.21 -6.84 -8.76
CA ASN A 34 9.51 -6.92 -8.10
C ASN A 34 10.37 -5.67 -8.37
N GLU A 35 10.28 -5.08 -9.56
CA GLU A 35 10.95 -3.82 -9.89
C GLU A 35 10.43 -2.68 -9.02
N PHE A 36 9.12 -2.59 -8.78
CA PHE A 36 8.57 -1.61 -7.86
C PHE A 36 9.15 -1.78 -6.45
N ASN A 37 9.12 -3.00 -5.91
CA ASN A 37 9.66 -3.30 -4.57
C ASN A 37 11.17 -3.03 -4.46
N LYS A 38 11.94 -3.17 -5.54
CA LYS A 38 13.38 -2.84 -5.57
C LYS A 38 13.64 -1.33 -5.43
N ASN A 39 12.79 -0.51 -6.03
CA ASN A 39 13.02 0.93 -6.15
C ASN A 39 12.29 1.75 -5.07
N MET A 40 11.33 1.15 -4.39
CA MET A 40 10.45 1.83 -3.43
C MET A 40 10.65 1.27 -2.02
N ARG A 41 10.44 2.10 -1.01
CA ARG A 41 10.48 1.71 0.42
C ARG A 41 9.10 1.87 1.04
N PHE A 42 8.90 1.19 2.18
CA PHE A 42 7.71 1.29 3.04
C PHE A 42 6.42 0.68 2.48
N ALA A 43 6.42 0.25 1.22
CA ALA A 43 5.33 -0.52 0.63
C ALA A 43 5.80 -1.93 0.26
N LYS A 44 4.86 -2.86 0.27
CA LYS A 44 5.01 -4.23 -0.25
C LYS A 44 3.97 -4.42 -1.35
N ALA A 45 4.43 -4.67 -2.56
CA ALA A 45 3.56 -5.04 -3.68
C ALA A 45 3.67 -6.53 -4.01
N TYR A 46 2.57 -7.14 -4.44
CA TYR A 46 2.50 -8.55 -4.83
C TYR A 46 1.32 -8.77 -5.79
N LEU A 47 1.26 -9.95 -6.44
CA LEU A 47 0.05 -10.42 -7.12
C LEU A 47 -0.75 -11.24 -6.13
N ASP A 48 -2.04 -10.96 -5.99
CA ASP A 48 -2.93 -11.76 -5.14
C ASP A 48 -3.29 -13.11 -5.79
N ASP A 49 -4.18 -13.86 -5.14
CA ASP A 49 -4.59 -15.20 -5.57
C ASP A 49 -5.29 -15.19 -6.95
N ASP A 50 -5.90 -14.06 -7.34
CA ASP A 50 -6.55 -13.85 -8.63
C ASP A 50 -5.60 -13.25 -9.68
N LYS A 51 -4.32 -13.05 -9.32
CA LYS A 51 -3.26 -12.39 -10.10
C LYS A 51 -3.49 -10.90 -10.32
N ASP A 52 -4.34 -10.28 -9.51
CA ASP A 52 -4.47 -8.83 -9.50
C ASP A 52 -3.32 -8.23 -8.65
N PRO A 53 -2.63 -7.19 -9.15
CA PRO A 53 -1.60 -6.52 -8.37
C PRO A 53 -2.19 -5.76 -7.16
N ALA A 54 -1.58 -5.97 -6.00
CA ALA A 54 -1.92 -5.30 -4.75
C ALA A 54 -0.69 -4.61 -4.15
N VAL A 55 -0.94 -3.55 -3.38
CA VAL A 55 0.08 -2.84 -2.58
C VAL A 55 -0.41 -2.63 -1.16
N GLU A 56 0.49 -2.88 -0.22
CA GLU A 56 0.27 -2.75 1.22
C GLU A 56 1.29 -1.84 1.88
N LEU A 57 0.86 -1.12 2.90
CA LEU A 57 1.73 -0.39 3.82
C LEU A 57 1.24 -0.60 5.24
N ASP A 58 2.17 -0.74 6.18
CA ASP A 58 1.85 -0.91 7.60
C ASP A 58 2.36 0.29 8.42
N LEU A 59 1.55 0.70 9.39
CA LEU A 59 1.94 1.63 10.44
C LEU A 59 1.88 0.91 11.79
N ASP A 60 3.04 0.72 12.39
CA ASP A 60 3.15 0.31 13.79
C ASP A 60 2.73 1.46 14.72
N LEU A 61 1.92 1.14 15.72
CA LEU A 61 1.42 2.07 16.74
C LEU A 61 2.04 1.82 18.12
N ASP A 62 2.85 0.77 18.28
CA ASP A 62 3.50 0.47 19.55
C ASP A 62 4.44 1.61 19.99
N GLY A 63 4.45 1.88 21.31
CA GLY A 63 5.16 3.02 21.88
C GLY A 63 4.42 4.37 21.72
N GLY A 64 3.28 4.38 21.02
CA GLY A 64 2.47 5.56 20.78
C GLY A 64 2.96 6.37 19.58
N ILE A 65 2.01 6.99 18.87
CA ILE A 65 2.28 7.87 17.73
C ILE A 65 1.62 9.23 17.93
N THR A 66 2.14 10.24 17.25
CA THR A 66 1.49 11.56 17.16
C THR A 66 0.45 11.58 16.04
N GLU A 67 -0.45 12.56 16.09
CA GLU A 67 -1.39 12.83 14.99
C GLU A 67 -0.65 13.14 13.67
N ASP A 68 0.40 13.95 13.73
CA ASP A 68 1.24 14.27 12.56
C ASP A 68 1.82 13.00 11.91
N ARG A 69 2.24 12.03 12.73
CA ARG A 69 2.77 10.75 12.22
C ARG A 69 1.71 9.96 11.45
N LEU A 70 0.45 10.03 11.87
CA LEU A 70 -0.68 9.39 11.19
C LEU A 70 -1.01 10.13 9.88
N ILE A 71 -1.00 11.46 9.87
CA ILE A 71 -1.20 12.28 8.66
C ILE A 71 -0.09 11.99 7.62
N ASP A 72 1.16 11.89 8.06
CA ASP A 72 2.30 11.54 7.22
C ASP A 72 2.19 10.12 6.65
N PHE A 73 1.69 9.18 7.44
CA PHE A 73 1.41 7.82 6.96
C PHE A 73 0.37 7.84 5.84
N ILE A 74 -0.78 8.50 6.05
CA ILE A 74 -1.84 8.60 5.03
C ILE A 74 -1.32 9.31 3.76
N THR A 75 -0.47 10.31 3.91
CA THR A 75 0.19 10.99 2.79
C THR A 75 1.13 10.05 2.03
N THR A 76 1.93 9.26 2.75
CA THR A 76 2.82 8.25 2.19
C THR A 76 2.03 7.17 1.43
N VAL A 77 0.94 6.69 2.01
CA VAL A 77 -0.01 5.75 1.38
C VAL A 77 -0.48 6.31 0.04
N ARG A 78 -1.00 7.55 0.02
CA ARG A 78 -1.46 8.19 -1.23
C ARG A 78 -0.37 8.23 -2.29
N ILE A 79 0.85 8.62 -1.91
CA ILE A 79 1.99 8.72 -2.85
C ILE A 79 2.36 7.34 -3.39
N LEU A 80 2.52 6.33 -2.54
CA LEU A 80 2.98 5.00 -2.95
C LEU A 80 1.92 4.24 -3.75
N VAL A 81 0.64 4.36 -3.38
CA VAL A 81 -0.48 3.81 -4.14
C VAL A 81 -0.59 4.47 -5.53
N THR A 82 -0.39 5.79 -5.62
CA THR A 82 -0.39 6.50 -6.91
C THR A 82 0.78 6.05 -7.78
N LYS A 83 1.99 5.99 -7.23
CA LYS A 83 3.18 5.53 -7.95
C LYS A 83 3.08 4.09 -8.40
N PHE A 84 2.50 3.20 -7.58
CA PHE A 84 2.31 1.81 -7.97
C PHE A 84 1.31 1.72 -9.13
N ARG A 85 0.21 2.48 -9.08
CA ARG A 85 -0.77 2.56 -10.19
C ARG A 85 -0.15 3.06 -11.49
N GLU A 86 0.77 4.01 -11.42
CA GLU A 86 1.47 4.55 -12.59
C GLU A 86 2.53 3.57 -13.15
N HIS A 87 3.00 2.64 -12.31
CA HIS A 87 4.02 1.64 -12.64
C HIS A 87 3.45 0.37 -13.28
N ILE A 88 2.17 0.06 -13.04
CA ILE A 88 1.48 -1.15 -13.52
C ILE A 88 0.50 -0.87 -14.66
#